data_AF-A0A947V973-F1
#
_entry.id   AF-A0A947V973-F1
#
_cell.length_a   1.000
_cell.length_b   1.000
_cell.length_c   1.000
_cell.angle_alpha   90.00
_cell.angle_beta   90.00
_cell.angle_gamma   90.00
#
_symmetry.space_group_name_H-M   'P 1'
#
loop_
_entity.id
_entity.type
_entity.pdbx_description
1 polymer ?
#
loop_
_entity_poly.entity_id
_entity_poly.type
_entity_poly.pdbx_seq_one_letter_code
_entity_poly.pdbx_strand_id
1 'polypeptide(L)'
;MICLEGFPIHLTFSKERHERAKQWLQTRLGVAGIPALTSAPAFAELLGEFFEGKRRKFPPLPRSLFVEKGTMFQKSVWERIGEIPYGETRTYKELAQAMGNPGAARAVGQACNANPLALIVPCHRVTGSSGLGGFAGGTAAKKMLLLVEQETLLRAQKNSL
;
A
#
# COMPACT_ATOMS: atom_id res chain seq x y z
N MET A 1 -4.20 7.96 7.35
CA MET A 1 -5.00 6.72 7.35
C MET A 1 -6.43 7.06 7.72
N ILE A 2 -7.41 6.42 7.08
CA ILE A 2 -8.83 6.50 7.41
C ILE A 2 -9.32 5.09 7.74
N CYS A 3 -10.02 4.95 8.85
CA CYS A 3 -10.62 3.69 9.28
C CYS A 3 -12.15 3.77 9.30
N LEU A 4 -12.78 2.61 9.13
CA LEU A 4 -14.21 2.40 9.31
C LEU A 4 -14.36 1.11 10.13
N GLU A 5 -15.11 1.16 11.24
CA GLU A 5 -15.32 0.01 12.13
C GLU A 5 -14.02 -0.66 12.61
N GLY A 6 -12.96 0.13 12.83
CA GLY A 6 -11.66 -0.37 13.29
C GLY A 6 -10.73 -0.89 12.18
N PHE A 7 -11.16 -0.89 10.92
CA PHE A 7 -10.37 -1.39 9.79
C PHE A 7 -9.93 -0.28 8.83
N PRO A 8 -8.71 -0.34 8.28
CA PRO A 8 -8.24 0.69 7.35
C PRO A 8 -8.95 0.55 6.01
N ILE A 9 -9.66 1.60 5.62
CA ILE A 9 -10.28 1.70 4.29
C ILE A 9 -9.44 2.55 3.34
N HIS A 10 -8.58 3.43 3.86
CA HIS A 10 -7.65 4.23 3.09
C HIS A 10 -6.34 4.46 3.85
N LEU A 11 -5.21 4.14 3.22
CA LEU A 11 -3.87 4.40 3.74
C LEU A 11 -3.02 5.00 2.63
N THR A 12 -2.50 6.20 2.87
CA THR A 12 -1.69 6.93 1.91
C THR A 12 -0.63 7.75 2.62
N PHE A 13 0.46 8.02 1.90
CA PHE A 13 1.55 8.90 2.31
C PHE A 13 1.45 10.29 1.64
N SER A 14 0.36 10.59 0.93
CA SER A 14 0.09 11.94 0.37
C SER A 14 -1.04 12.62 1.15
N LYS A 15 -0.76 13.83 1.65
CA LYS A 15 -1.74 14.64 2.37
C LYS A 15 -2.93 15.00 1.48
N GLU A 16 -2.66 15.37 0.24
CA GLU A 16 -3.69 15.78 -0.73
C GLU A 16 -4.66 14.63 -1.02
N ARG A 17 -4.15 13.42 -1.18
CA ARG A 17 -4.98 12.22 -1.40
C ARG A 17 -5.82 11.88 -0.18
N HIS A 18 -5.22 11.99 1.01
CA HIS A 18 -5.92 11.74 2.27
C HIS A 18 -7.10 12.71 2.45
N GLU A 19 -6.90 13.99 2.17
CA GLU A 19 -7.97 15.00 2.26
C GLU A 19 -9.05 14.79 1.19
N ARG A 20 -8.69 14.43 -0.05
CA ARG A 20 -9.67 14.08 -1.09
C ARG A 20 -10.51 12.86 -0.69
N ALA A 21 -9.89 11.84 -0.09
CA ALA A 21 -10.60 10.65 0.37
C ALA A 21 -11.60 11.00 1.49
N LYS A 22 -11.22 11.85 2.44
CA LYS A 22 -12.12 12.36 3.49
C LYS A 22 -13.32 13.11 2.91
N GLN A 23 -13.07 14.07 2.02
CA GLN A 23 -14.14 14.86 1.38
C GLN A 23 -15.13 13.96 0.64
N TRP A 24 -14.61 12.97 -0.12
CA TRP A 24 -15.45 12.02 -0.82
C TRP A 24 -16.34 11.20 0.12
N LEU A 25 -15.80 10.73 1.24
CA LEU A 25 -16.56 9.99 2.26
C LEU A 25 -17.66 10.86 2.88
N GLN A 26 -17.35 12.12 3.21
CA GLN A 26 -18.32 13.07 3.78
C GLN A 26 -19.50 13.29 2.82
N THR A 27 -19.23 13.52 1.53
CA THR A 27 -20.28 13.74 0.53
C THR A 27 -21.11 12.49 0.25
N ARG A 28 -20.51 11.30 0.23
CA ARG A 28 -21.21 10.06 -0.18
C ARG A 28 -21.97 9.37 0.93
N LEU A 29 -21.44 9.38 2.14
CA LEU A 29 -22.05 8.70 3.26
C LEU A 29 -22.95 9.64 4.08
N GLY A 30 -23.01 10.93 3.74
CA GLY A 30 -23.87 11.92 4.42
C GLY A 30 -23.52 12.13 5.90
N VAL A 31 -22.38 11.62 6.35
CA VAL A 31 -22.04 11.59 7.77
C VAL A 31 -21.35 12.90 8.15
N ALA A 32 -22.11 13.80 8.76
CA ALA A 32 -21.57 14.88 9.58
C ALA A 32 -20.92 14.25 10.82
N GLY A 33 -19.66 13.82 10.69
CA GLY A 33 -18.91 13.17 11.76
C GLY A 33 -19.11 11.65 11.78
N ILE A 34 -18.29 10.92 11.04
CA ILE A 34 -18.02 9.51 11.36
C ILE A 34 -17.21 9.53 12.66
N PRO A 35 -17.75 9.05 13.81
CA PRO A 35 -17.12 9.23 15.12
C PRO A 35 -15.80 8.45 15.33
N ALA A 36 -15.30 7.72 14.32
CA ALA A 36 -14.11 6.88 14.42
C ALA A 36 -13.19 6.97 13.19
N LEU A 37 -13.21 8.09 12.45
CA LEU A 37 -12.45 8.22 11.20
C LEU A 37 -10.92 8.26 11.41
N THR A 38 -10.44 8.29 12.65
CA THR A 38 -9.02 8.50 12.99
C THR A 38 -8.43 7.59 14.09
N SER A 39 -9.22 6.80 14.82
CA SER A 39 -8.68 5.89 15.85
C SER A 39 -8.96 4.43 15.51
N ALA A 40 -7.97 3.76 14.95
CA ALA A 40 -7.81 2.31 15.07
C ALA A 40 -6.50 2.06 15.84
N PRO A 41 -6.50 2.18 17.18
CA PRO A 41 -5.28 2.05 17.99
C PRO A 41 -4.53 0.76 17.68
N ALA A 42 -5.28 -0.35 17.55
CA ALA A 42 -4.73 -1.63 17.13
C ALA A 42 -3.99 -1.53 15.79
N PHE A 43 -4.55 -0.86 14.77
CA PHE A 43 -3.87 -0.74 13.48
C PHE A 43 -2.68 0.23 13.53
N ALA A 44 -2.76 1.30 14.34
CA ALA A 44 -1.63 2.20 14.57
C ALA A 44 -0.44 1.46 15.21
N GLU A 45 -0.71 0.54 16.15
CA GLU A 45 0.30 -0.35 16.73
C GLU A 45 0.93 -1.25 15.65
N LEU A 46 0.13 -1.89 14.78
CA LEU A 46 0.67 -2.69 13.66
C LEU A 46 1.58 -1.86 12.73
N LEU A 47 1.25 -0.58 12.51
CA LEU A 47 2.11 0.32 11.75
C LEU A 47 3.42 0.63 12.48
N GLY A 48 3.36 0.88 13.80
CA GLY A 48 4.53 1.06 14.65
C GLY A 48 5.47 -0.16 14.58
N GLU A 49 4.91 -1.36 14.77
CA GLU A 49 5.65 -2.62 14.66
C GLU A 49 6.31 -2.80 13.28
N PHE A 50 5.67 -2.33 12.19
CA PHE A 50 6.28 -2.38 10.86
C PHE A 50 7.53 -1.51 10.79
N PHE A 51 7.45 -0.26 11.26
CA PHE A 51 8.59 0.67 11.24
C PHE A 51 9.70 0.27 12.21
N GLU A 52 9.37 -0.45 13.28
CA GLU A 52 10.34 -1.07 14.20
C GLU A 52 10.95 -2.38 13.65
N GLY A 53 10.47 -2.89 12.51
CA GLY A 53 10.92 -4.15 11.93
C GLY A 53 10.38 -5.41 12.62
N LYS A 54 9.45 -5.26 13.57
CA LYS A 54 8.77 -6.37 14.27
C LYS A 54 7.67 -7.01 13.42
N ARG A 55 7.11 -6.26 12.46
CA ARG A 55 6.03 -6.73 11.57
C ARG A 55 6.44 -6.76 10.11
N ARG A 56 6.25 -7.94 9.50
CA ARG A 56 6.51 -8.16 8.06
C ARG A 56 5.23 -8.40 7.24
N LYS A 57 4.12 -8.71 7.90
CA LYS A 57 2.83 -8.99 7.28
C LYS A 57 1.71 -8.29 8.05
N PHE A 58 0.78 -7.69 7.30
CA PHE A 58 -0.45 -7.15 7.85
C PHE A 58 -1.55 -8.22 7.82
N PRO A 59 -2.52 -8.18 8.74
CA PRO A 59 -3.69 -9.03 8.64
C PRO A 59 -4.44 -8.76 7.33
N PRO A 60 -5.14 -9.76 6.77
CA PRO A 60 -6.04 -9.56 5.65
C PRO A 60 -7.00 -8.41 5.96
N LEU A 61 -7.17 -7.50 5.01
CA LEU A 61 -8.11 -6.41 5.18
C LEU A 61 -9.53 -6.91 4.92
N PRO A 62 -10.52 -6.56 5.76
CA PRO A 62 -11.90 -6.71 5.35
C PRO A 62 -12.16 -5.80 4.15
N ARG A 63 -13.22 -6.11 3.39
CA ARG A 63 -13.62 -5.41 2.16
C ARG A 63 -13.46 -3.89 2.32
N SER A 64 -12.47 -3.31 1.63
CA SER A 64 -12.25 -1.88 1.61
C SER A 64 -13.17 -1.23 0.59
N LEU A 65 -13.96 -0.23 1.02
CA LEU A 65 -14.82 0.56 0.13
C LEU A 65 -14.06 1.18 -1.05
N PHE A 66 -12.79 1.57 -0.83
CA PHE A 66 -11.98 2.14 -1.91
C PHE A 66 -11.41 1.07 -2.85
N VAL A 67 -11.11 -0.12 -2.34
CA VAL A 67 -10.72 -1.26 -3.18
C VAL A 67 -11.88 -1.68 -4.07
N GLU A 68 -13.11 -1.72 -3.53
CA GLU A 68 -14.27 -2.12 -4.32
C GLU A 68 -14.56 -1.21 -5.51
N LYS A 69 -14.18 0.06 -5.41
CA LYS A 69 -14.29 1.05 -6.50
C LYS A 69 -13.21 0.91 -7.58
N GLY A 70 -12.19 0.08 -7.36
CA GLY A 70 -11.17 -0.20 -8.36
C GLY A 70 -11.74 -0.91 -9.59
N THR A 71 -11.15 -0.68 -10.74
CA THR A 71 -11.45 -1.49 -11.94
C THR A 71 -10.99 -2.93 -11.75
N MET A 72 -11.52 -3.87 -12.52
CA MET A 72 -11.06 -5.28 -12.50
C MET A 72 -9.55 -5.39 -12.71
N PHE A 73 -8.99 -4.58 -13.61
CA PHE A 73 -7.54 -4.53 -13.84
C PHE A 73 -6.77 -3.97 -12.63
N GLN A 74 -7.29 -2.95 -11.96
CA GLN A 74 -6.64 -2.42 -10.75
C GLN A 74 -6.66 -3.45 -9.62
N LYS A 75 -7.80 -4.11 -9.39
CA LYS A 75 -7.95 -5.15 -8.37
C LYS A 75 -6.95 -6.30 -8.60
N SER A 76 -6.84 -6.79 -9.84
CA SER A 76 -5.89 -7.87 -10.16
C SER A 76 -4.42 -7.44 -10.02
N VAL A 77 -4.08 -6.20 -10.33
CA VAL A 77 -2.74 -5.66 -10.04
C VAL A 77 -2.49 -5.59 -8.53
N TRP A 78 -3.45 -5.12 -7.73
CA TRP A 78 -3.29 -5.00 -6.28
C TRP A 78 -3.14 -6.36 -5.59
N GLU A 79 -3.89 -7.37 -6.03
CA GLU A 79 -3.72 -8.76 -5.60
C GLU A 79 -2.29 -9.25 -5.88
N ARG A 80 -1.82 -9.07 -7.12
CA ARG A 80 -0.47 -9.50 -7.51
C ARG A 80 0.64 -8.78 -6.74
N ILE A 81 0.46 -7.49 -6.45
CA ILE A 81 1.40 -6.72 -5.64
C ILE A 81 1.41 -7.23 -4.20
N GLY A 82 0.27 -7.65 -3.67
CA GLY A 82 0.15 -8.27 -2.35
C GLY A 82 0.97 -9.54 -2.18
N GLU A 83 1.26 -10.25 -3.27
CA GLU A 83 2.09 -11.47 -3.29
C GLU A 83 3.60 -11.18 -3.21
N ILE A 84 4.05 -9.94 -3.44
CA ILE A 84 5.47 -9.60 -3.43
C ILE A 84 6.02 -9.74 -1.99
N PRO A 85 7.01 -10.60 -1.72
CA PRO A 85 7.53 -10.81 -0.37
C PRO A 85 8.13 -9.56 0.26
N TYR A 86 8.17 -9.54 1.59
CA TYR A 86 8.80 -8.46 2.35
C TYR A 86 10.31 -8.38 2.05
N GLY A 87 10.79 -7.19 1.72
CA GLY A 87 12.17 -6.94 1.31
C GLY A 87 12.50 -7.34 -0.12
N GLU A 88 11.53 -7.85 -0.88
CA GLU A 88 11.69 -8.10 -2.32
C GLU A 88 11.04 -6.98 -3.15
N THR A 89 11.51 -6.85 -4.40
CA THR A 89 10.90 -5.95 -5.38
C THR A 89 10.55 -6.69 -6.66
N ARG A 90 9.62 -6.15 -7.43
CA ARG A 90 9.30 -6.56 -8.80
C ARG A 90 9.19 -5.34 -9.69
N THR A 91 9.56 -5.45 -10.95
CA THR A 91 9.39 -4.34 -11.90
C THR A 91 7.95 -4.29 -12.44
N TYR A 92 7.53 -3.12 -12.91
CA TYR A 92 6.25 -3.00 -13.63
C TYR A 92 6.14 -3.97 -14.82
N LYS A 93 7.28 -4.25 -15.48
CA LYS A 93 7.38 -5.17 -16.61
C LYS A 93 7.18 -6.62 -16.16
N GLU A 94 7.85 -7.05 -15.09
CA GLU A 94 7.70 -8.39 -14.52
C GLU A 94 6.25 -8.66 -14.09
N LEU A 95 5.60 -7.69 -13.43
CA LEU A 95 4.20 -7.82 -13.06
C LEU A 95 3.30 -7.93 -14.29
N ALA A 96 3.50 -7.07 -15.29
CA ALA A 96 2.74 -7.11 -16.53
C ALA A 96 2.89 -8.46 -17.26
N GLN A 97 4.10 -9.02 -17.29
CA GLN A 97 4.39 -10.35 -17.83
C GLN A 97 3.70 -11.46 -17.03
N ALA A 98 3.82 -11.44 -15.70
CA ALA A 98 3.18 -12.43 -14.82
C ALA A 98 1.64 -12.42 -14.92
N MET A 99 1.07 -11.29 -15.31
CA MET A 99 -0.37 -11.12 -15.56
C MET A 99 -0.78 -11.49 -17.00
N GLY A 100 0.12 -12.02 -17.82
CA GLY A 100 -0.16 -12.42 -19.20
C GLY A 100 -0.30 -11.26 -20.19
N ASN A 101 0.08 -10.03 -19.80
CA ASN A 101 0.04 -8.85 -20.67
C ASN A 101 1.37 -8.07 -20.62
N PRO A 102 2.42 -8.55 -21.31
CA PRO A 102 3.75 -7.94 -21.27
C PRO A 102 3.80 -6.45 -21.66
N GLY A 103 2.83 -5.97 -22.45
CA GLY A 103 2.71 -4.57 -22.87
C GLY A 103 2.10 -3.63 -21.83
N ALA A 104 1.55 -4.17 -20.73
CA ALA A 104 0.77 -3.39 -19.76
C ALA A 104 1.61 -2.69 -18.66
N ALA A 105 2.94 -2.63 -18.75
CA ALA A 105 3.79 -2.06 -17.69
C ALA A 105 3.36 -0.64 -17.25
N ARG A 106 2.99 0.23 -18.20
CA ARG A 106 2.50 1.59 -17.89
C ARG A 106 1.15 1.54 -17.16
N ALA A 107 0.24 0.66 -17.57
CA ALA A 107 -1.06 0.47 -16.93
C ALA A 107 -0.91 -0.09 -15.51
N VAL A 108 0.01 -1.05 -15.29
CA VAL A 108 0.39 -1.54 -13.96
C VAL A 108 0.88 -0.39 -13.10
N GLY A 109 1.74 0.50 -13.63
CA GLY A 109 2.18 1.70 -12.91
C GLY A 109 1.02 2.63 -12.50
N GLN A 110 0.02 2.81 -13.36
CA GLN A 110 -1.18 3.58 -13.00
C GLN A 110 -2.02 2.89 -11.93
N ALA A 111 -2.17 1.56 -11.99
CA ALA A 111 -2.84 0.79 -10.96
C ALA A 111 -2.10 0.84 -9.61
N CYS A 112 -0.77 0.77 -9.61
CA CYS A 112 0.06 1.00 -8.41
C CYS A 112 -0.20 2.40 -7.83
N ASN A 113 -0.25 3.42 -8.70
CA ASN A 113 -0.55 4.78 -8.29
C ASN A 113 -1.98 4.96 -7.76
N ALA A 114 -2.93 4.12 -8.17
CA ALA A 114 -4.32 4.15 -7.72
C ALA A 114 -4.56 3.36 -6.43
N ASN A 115 -3.55 2.67 -5.89
CA ASN A 115 -3.66 1.87 -4.68
C ASN A 115 -4.22 2.71 -3.50
N PRO A 116 -5.38 2.35 -2.94
CA PRO A 116 -5.98 3.09 -1.83
C PRO A 116 -5.38 2.74 -0.46
N LEU A 117 -4.56 1.69 -0.38
CA LEU A 117 -4.07 1.09 0.86
C LEU A 117 -2.55 0.88 0.76
N ALA A 118 -1.81 1.98 0.56
CA ALA A 118 -0.35 1.96 0.56
C ALA A 118 0.18 1.24 1.81
N LEU A 119 1.36 0.64 1.72
CA LEU A 119 1.97 -0.23 2.75
C LEU A 119 1.30 -1.60 2.91
N ILE A 120 -0.02 -1.67 3.04
CA ILE A 120 -0.75 -2.93 3.21
C ILE A 120 -0.81 -3.69 1.89
N VAL A 121 -1.21 -2.98 0.82
CA VAL A 121 -0.92 -3.37 -0.55
C VAL A 121 0.45 -2.73 -0.88
N PRO A 122 1.52 -3.52 -0.98
CA PRO A 122 2.89 -3.00 -0.92
C PRO A 122 3.38 -2.45 -2.27
N CYS A 123 2.68 -1.46 -2.82
CA CYS A 123 3.03 -0.86 -4.12
C CYS A 123 4.39 -0.14 -4.13
N HIS A 124 4.98 0.13 -2.96
CA HIS A 124 6.36 0.61 -2.84
C HIS A 124 7.39 -0.45 -3.27
N ARG A 125 7.04 -1.73 -3.29
CA ARG A 125 7.88 -2.83 -3.79
C ARG A 125 7.89 -2.95 -5.31
N VAL A 126 7.07 -2.17 -6.03
CA VAL A 126 7.04 -2.19 -7.49
C VAL A 126 7.95 -1.11 -8.06
N THR A 127 8.95 -1.46 -8.86
CA THR A 127 9.97 -0.52 -9.38
C THR A 127 9.93 -0.40 -10.90
N GLY A 128 10.64 0.60 -11.44
CA GLY A 128 10.94 0.64 -12.87
C GLY A 128 12.15 -0.23 -13.19
N SER A 129 12.26 -0.69 -14.43
CA SER A 129 13.42 -1.51 -14.85
C SER A 129 14.76 -0.79 -14.76
N SER A 130 14.76 0.54 -14.69
CA SER A 130 15.97 1.38 -14.63
C SER A 130 16.00 2.30 -13.40
N GLY A 131 15.17 2.02 -12.38
CA GLY A 131 15.16 2.81 -11.16
C GLY A 131 13.88 2.70 -10.34
N LEU A 132 13.73 3.59 -9.36
CA LEU A 132 12.67 3.48 -8.37
C LEU A 132 11.25 3.56 -8.96
N GLY A 133 11.06 4.30 -10.06
CA GLY A 133 9.74 4.63 -10.60
C GLY A 133 8.93 5.54 -9.66
N GLY A 134 7.62 5.66 -9.92
CA GLY A 134 6.72 6.52 -9.15
C GLY A 134 6.23 5.93 -7.83
N PHE A 135 5.69 6.81 -6.97
CA PHE A 135 4.93 6.44 -5.79
C PHE A 135 3.91 7.53 -5.48
N ALA A 136 2.67 7.15 -5.16
CA ALA A 136 1.59 8.09 -4.85
C ALA A 136 1.93 9.05 -3.69
N GLY A 137 2.74 8.59 -2.73
CA GLY A 137 3.23 9.39 -1.61
C GLY A 137 4.62 10.02 -1.80
N GLY A 138 5.13 10.06 -3.03
CA GLY A 138 6.47 10.58 -3.33
C GLY A 138 7.60 9.56 -3.19
N THR A 139 8.68 9.77 -3.95
CA THR A 139 9.81 8.83 -4.02
C THR A 139 10.60 8.73 -2.71
N ALA A 140 10.62 9.79 -1.89
CA ALA A 140 11.25 9.76 -0.57
C ALA A 140 10.60 8.73 0.36
N ALA A 141 9.26 8.73 0.45
CA ALA A 141 8.52 7.74 1.24
C ALA A 141 8.78 6.31 0.74
N LYS A 142 8.77 6.12 -0.58
CA LYS A 142 9.08 4.80 -1.18
C LYS A 142 10.48 4.29 -0.83
N LYS A 143 11.51 5.16 -0.92
CA LYS A 143 12.87 4.80 -0.52
C LYS A 143 12.95 4.40 0.95
N MET A 144 12.34 5.20 1.82
CA MET A 144 12.31 4.92 3.26
C MET A 144 11.66 3.56 3.56
N LEU A 145 10.50 3.27 2.95
CA LEU A 145 9.83 1.98 3.14
C LEU A 145 10.71 0.80 2.72
N LEU A 146 11.36 0.89 1.54
CA LEU A 146 12.29 -0.14 1.09
C LEU A 146 13.47 -0.30 2.07
N LEU A 147 14.03 0.80 2.58
CA LEU A 147 15.13 0.75 3.54
C LEU A 147 14.73 0.08 4.86
N VAL A 148 13.56 0.41 5.41
CA VAL A 148 13.03 -0.26 6.61
C VAL A 148 12.94 -1.78 6.41
N GLU A 149 12.46 -2.22 5.25
CA GLU A 149 12.38 -3.64 4.93
C GLU A 149 13.77 -4.30 4.85
N GLN A 150 14.74 -3.65 4.20
CA GLN A 150 16.10 -4.18 4.08
C GLN A 150 16.83 -4.24 5.43
N GLU A 151 16.76 -3.19 6.24
CA GLU A 151 17.39 -3.16 7.57
C GLU A 151 16.82 -4.25 8.48
N THR A 152 15.52 -4.48 8.42
CA THR A 152 14.85 -5.53 9.18
C THR A 152 15.38 -6.92 8.83
N LEU A 153 15.58 -7.19 7.53
CA LEU A 153 16.15 -8.46 7.08
C LEU A 153 17.62 -8.63 7.53
N LEU A 154 18.43 -7.56 7.42
CA LEU A 154 19.83 -7.58 7.85
C LEU A 154 19.97 -7.82 9.36
N ARG A 155 19.12 -7.20 10.18
CA ARG A 155 19.10 -7.41 11.65
C ARG A 155 18.72 -8.86 12.00
N ALA A 156 17.74 -9.43 11.31
CA ALA A 156 17.32 -10.80 11.54
C ALA A 156 18.38 -11.84 11.16
N GLN A 157 19.14 -11.60 10.09
CA GLN A 157 20.26 -12.45 9.69
C GLN A 157 21.38 -12.44 10.75
N LYS A 158 21.73 -11.25 11.27
CA LYS A 158 22.75 -11.12 12.33
C LYS A 158 22.37 -11.81 13.65
N ASN A 159 21.08 -11.84 13.98
CA ASN A 159 20.59 -12.50 15.20
C ASN A 159 20.40 -14.02 15.05
N SER A 160 20.65 -14.57 13.85
CA SER A 160 20.56 -16.00 13.57
C SER A 160 21.94 -16.68 13.47
N LEU A 161 23.01 -15.92 13.74
CA LEU A 161 24.42 -16.34 13.80
C LEU A 161 24.88 -16.29 15.26
#